data_AF-A0A847A8T6-F1
#
_entry.id   AF-A0A847A8T6-F1
#
_cell.length_a   1.000
_cell.length_b   1.000
_cell.length_c   1.000
_cell.angle_alpha   90.00
_cell.angle_beta   90.00
_cell.angle_gamma   90.00
#
_symmetry.space_group_name_H-M   'P 1'
#
loop_
_entity.id
_entity.type
_entity.pdbx_description
1 polymer ?
#
loop_
_entity_poly.entity_id
_entity_poly.type
_entity_poly.pdbx_seq_one_letter_code
_entity_poly.pdbx_strand_id
1 'polypeptide(L)'
;MKRPVISLGIFFSAIMAFLVFIILLDGSLTAYFRVRSELKGFTEWGEAFTNMGSKLLSNQVKQGENAVKSLAGGIPHHEGNEIVLLAAVLDENRIETVLKGWLPEGMILPHNLIEHGWRVNDLLDQLGRNLLSGVMTVDGKSIFAVLDLDFSHLDGMGTPKILPVLSTPTGAIVWVGASGETAGLASHLRGRGLVAKKHGDRGSWSLIDSHYGERVVLSQEPFLYGLELSLAYPLTALLRSALY
;
A
#
# COMPACT_ATOMS: atom_id res chain seq x y z
N MET A 1 17.62 23.83 67.45
CA MET A 1 17.23 23.40 66.09
C MET A 1 16.47 24.54 65.42
N LYS A 2 17.02 25.18 64.38
CA LYS A 2 16.32 26.26 63.63
C LYS A 2 15.26 25.61 62.74
N ARG A 3 13.99 25.96 62.92
CA ARG A 3 12.91 25.54 62.02
C ARG A 3 13.10 26.28 60.68
N PRO A 4 13.17 25.58 59.53
CA PRO A 4 13.23 26.26 58.25
C PRO A 4 11.90 26.98 58.02
N VAL A 5 11.93 28.31 57.93
CA VAL A 5 10.78 29.13 57.57
C VAL A 5 10.74 29.19 56.05
N ILE A 6 9.88 28.39 55.44
CA ILE A 6 9.65 28.43 53.98
C ILE A 6 8.88 29.73 53.69
N SER A 7 9.40 30.56 52.78
CA SER A 7 8.69 31.79 52.40
C SER A 7 7.40 31.43 51.66
N LEU A 8 6.31 32.12 51.99
CA LEU A 8 4.99 31.90 51.40
C LEU A 8 5.03 31.99 49.87
N GLY A 9 5.87 32.86 49.31
CA GLY A 9 6.04 33.01 47.86
C GLY A 9 6.68 31.79 47.18
N ILE A 10 7.66 31.15 47.81
CA ILE A 10 8.28 29.91 47.29
C ILE A 10 7.27 28.76 47.34
N PHE A 11 6.48 28.68 48.41
CA PHE A 11 5.42 27.69 48.56
C PHE A 11 4.33 27.82 47.48
N PHE A 12 3.82 29.05 47.24
CA PHE A 12 2.85 29.29 46.17
C PHE A 12 3.43 29.03 44.78
N SER A 13 4.67 29.44 44.51
CA SER A 13 5.32 29.17 43.22
C SER A 13 5.50 27.67 42.97
N ALA A 14 5.85 26.89 43.99
CA ALA A 14 5.98 25.44 43.89
C ALA A 14 4.64 24.76 43.63
N ILE A 15 3.57 25.20 44.31
CA ILE A 15 2.21 24.69 44.07
C ILE A 15 1.73 25.01 42.66
N MET A 16 1.93 26.25 42.18
CA MET A 16 1.54 26.63 40.83
C MET A 16 2.32 25.85 39.77
N ALA A 17 3.63 25.66 39.95
CA ALA A 17 4.44 24.84 39.06
C ALA A 17 3.97 23.38 39.05
N PHE A 18 3.62 22.82 40.21
CA PHE A 18 3.07 21.48 40.34
C PHE A 18 1.69 21.34 39.66
N LEU A 19 0.81 22.35 39.81
CA LEU A 19 -0.49 22.40 39.14
C LEU A 19 -0.34 22.47 37.61
N VAL A 20 0.55 23.33 37.12
CA VAL A 20 0.87 23.41 35.68
C VAL A 20 1.44 22.08 35.18
N PHE A 21 2.32 21.44 35.94
CA PHE A 21 2.87 20.13 35.61
C PHE A 21 1.76 19.06 35.51
N ILE A 22 0.82 19.03 36.47
CA ILE A 22 -0.33 18.11 36.42
C ILE A 22 -1.19 18.37 35.18
N ILE A 23 -1.51 19.63 34.88
CA ILE A 23 -2.33 19.99 33.71
C ILE A 23 -1.62 19.58 32.41
N LEU A 24 -0.31 19.81 32.31
CA LEU A 24 0.48 19.40 31.15
C LEU A 24 0.54 17.88 31.02
N LEU A 25 0.67 17.16 32.14
CA LEU A 25 0.72 15.70 32.16
C LEU A 25 -0.62 15.09 31.77
N ASP A 26 -1.72 15.62 32.30
CA ASP A 26 -3.08 15.19 31.98
C ASP A 26 -3.46 15.49 30.52
N GLY A 27 -3.10 16.69 30.03
CA GLY A 27 -3.27 17.06 28.62
C GLY A 27 -2.44 16.19 27.68
N SER A 28 -1.19 15.88 28.05
CA SER A 28 -0.31 15.00 27.27
C SER A 28 -0.79 13.55 27.23
N LEU A 29 -1.27 13.02 28.37
CA LEU A 29 -1.87 11.69 28.44
C LEU A 29 -3.14 11.60 27.59
N THR A 30 -4.02 12.61 27.68
CA THR A 30 -5.24 12.67 26.88
C THR A 30 -4.91 12.68 25.38
N ALA A 31 -3.96 13.52 24.96
CA ALA A 31 -3.50 13.57 23.58
C ALA A 31 -2.90 12.21 23.14
N TYR A 32 -2.08 11.59 23.98
CA TYR A 32 -1.49 10.27 23.71
C TYR A 32 -2.55 9.18 23.49
N PHE A 33 -3.55 9.09 24.38
CA PHE A 33 -4.61 8.09 24.23
C PHE A 33 -5.48 8.32 23.00
N ARG A 34 -5.75 9.59 22.65
CA ARG A 34 -6.48 9.92 21.42
C ARG A 34 -5.69 9.56 20.16
N VAL A 35 -4.40 9.92 20.09
CA VAL A 35 -3.53 9.52 18.97
C VAL A 35 -3.50 8.00 18.87
N ARG A 36 -3.32 7.29 19.98
CA ARG A 36 -3.33 5.82 20.00
C ARG A 36 -4.67 5.24 19.52
N SER A 37 -5.78 5.86 19.89
CA SER A 37 -7.13 5.45 19.45
C SER A 37 -7.33 5.67 17.95
N GLU A 38 -6.92 6.82 17.42
CA GLU A 38 -6.97 7.10 15.97
C GLU A 38 -6.11 6.11 15.18
N LEU A 39 -4.85 5.88 15.60
CA LEU A 39 -3.98 4.88 14.98
C LEU A 39 -4.57 3.47 15.02
N LYS A 40 -5.29 3.12 16.09
CA LYS A 40 -6.00 1.83 16.15
C LYS A 40 -7.16 1.76 15.14
N GLY A 41 -8.00 2.79 15.06
CA GLY A 41 -9.09 2.83 14.09
C GLY A 41 -8.58 2.80 12.64
N PHE A 42 -7.40 3.36 12.41
CA PHE A 42 -6.69 3.30 11.14
C PHE A 42 -6.16 1.91 10.80
N THR A 43 -5.61 1.18 11.78
CA THR A 43 -5.26 -0.23 11.60
C THR A 43 -6.50 -1.07 11.28
N GLU A 44 -7.61 -0.88 12.02
CA GLU A 44 -8.88 -1.58 11.75
C GLU A 44 -9.43 -1.28 10.34
N TRP A 45 -9.31 -0.03 9.88
CA TRP A 45 -9.63 0.34 8.51
C TRP A 45 -8.69 -0.32 7.49
N GLY A 46 -7.40 -0.37 7.77
CA GLY A 46 -6.39 -1.04 6.94
C GLY A 46 -6.68 -2.53 6.77
N GLU A 47 -7.07 -3.21 7.85
CA GLU A 47 -7.51 -4.62 7.81
C GLU A 47 -8.76 -4.79 6.93
N ALA A 48 -9.75 -3.89 7.06
CA ALA A 48 -10.95 -3.93 6.22
C ALA A 48 -10.63 -3.70 4.74
N PHE A 49 -9.75 -2.73 4.44
CA PHE A 49 -9.22 -2.50 3.10
C PHE A 49 -8.50 -3.75 2.59
N THR A 50 -7.64 -4.35 3.40
CA THR A 50 -6.89 -5.55 3.03
C THR A 50 -7.84 -6.69 2.66
N ASN A 51 -8.87 -6.93 3.48
CA ASN A 51 -9.86 -7.98 3.21
C ASN A 51 -10.66 -7.73 1.93
N MET A 52 -11.16 -6.51 1.72
CA MET A 52 -11.98 -6.17 0.56
C MET A 52 -11.14 -6.09 -0.72
N GLY A 53 -10.01 -5.38 -0.69
CA GLY A 53 -9.07 -5.26 -1.79
C GLY A 53 -8.51 -6.62 -2.21
N SER A 54 -8.16 -7.48 -1.24
CA SER A 54 -7.70 -8.85 -1.53
C SER A 54 -8.75 -9.66 -2.29
N LYS A 55 -10.02 -9.55 -1.89
CA LYS A 55 -11.13 -10.24 -2.55
C LYS A 55 -11.35 -9.73 -3.97
N LEU A 56 -11.30 -8.41 -4.18
CA LEU A 56 -11.45 -7.80 -5.49
C LEU A 56 -10.34 -8.23 -6.44
N LEU A 57 -9.08 -8.10 -6.03
CA LEU A 57 -7.94 -8.50 -6.87
C LEU A 57 -7.93 -10.01 -7.12
N SER A 58 -8.25 -10.82 -6.11
CA SER A 58 -8.36 -12.27 -6.29
C SER A 58 -9.43 -12.68 -7.30
N ASN A 59 -10.54 -11.94 -7.34
CA ASN A 59 -11.58 -12.20 -8.34
C ASN A 59 -11.12 -11.83 -9.75
N GLN A 60 -10.44 -10.69 -9.91
CA GLN A 60 -9.87 -10.29 -11.20
C GLN A 60 -8.82 -11.29 -11.70
N VAL A 61 -7.92 -11.77 -10.83
CA VAL A 61 -6.94 -12.79 -11.20
C VAL A 61 -7.61 -14.09 -11.60
N LYS A 62 -8.63 -14.54 -10.88
CA LYS A 62 -9.41 -15.75 -11.26
C LYS A 62 -10.10 -15.59 -12.62
N GLN A 63 -10.65 -14.40 -12.89
CA GLN A 63 -11.23 -14.10 -14.21
C GLN A 63 -10.16 -14.16 -15.31
N GLY A 64 -8.99 -13.55 -15.06
CA GLY A 64 -7.84 -13.62 -15.96
C GLY A 64 -7.35 -15.06 -16.20
N GLU A 65 -7.23 -15.87 -15.15
CA GLU A 65 -6.85 -17.29 -15.27
C GLU A 65 -7.83 -18.10 -16.14
N ASN A 66 -9.14 -17.86 -15.97
CA ASN A 66 -10.17 -18.52 -16.79
C ASN A 66 -10.12 -18.06 -18.26
N ALA A 67 -9.84 -16.78 -18.49
CA ALA A 67 -9.60 -16.24 -19.82
C ALA A 67 -8.35 -16.84 -20.47
N VAL A 68 -7.24 -16.99 -19.73
CA VAL A 68 -6.00 -17.64 -20.22
C VAL A 68 -6.26 -19.11 -20.60
N LYS A 69 -7.01 -19.85 -19.77
CA LYS A 69 -7.42 -21.23 -20.11
C LYS A 69 -8.26 -21.29 -21.38
N SER A 70 -9.18 -20.34 -21.54
CA SER A 70 -10.02 -20.24 -22.75
C SER A 70 -9.21 -19.93 -24.01
N LEU A 71 -8.23 -19.03 -23.91
CA LEU A 71 -7.29 -18.71 -24.99
C LEU A 71 -6.42 -19.93 -25.36
N ALA A 72 -5.92 -20.66 -24.36
CA ALA A 72 -5.16 -21.89 -24.58
C ALA A 72 -5.98 -22.98 -25.28
N GLY A 73 -7.28 -23.06 -24.96
CA GLY A 73 -8.24 -23.94 -25.62
C GLY A 73 -8.73 -23.47 -26.99
N GLY A 74 -8.25 -22.31 -27.48
CA GLY A 74 -8.62 -21.77 -28.79
C GLY A 74 -9.99 -21.09 -28.84
N ILE A 75 -10.53 -20.63 -27.71
CA ILE A 75 -11.81 -19.90 -27.63
C ILE A 75 -11.54 -18.39 -27.61
N PRO A 76 -11.76 -17.67 -28.72
CA PRO A 76 -11.28 -16.29 -28.88
C PRO A 76 -12.12 -15.23 -28.11
N HIS A 77 -13.36 -15.54 -27.73
CA HIS A 77 -14.26 -14.60 -27.07
C HIS A 77 -14.85 -15.23 -25.80
N HIS A 78 -14.16 -15.05 -24.69
CA HIS A 78 -14.64 -15.37 -23.36
C HIS A 78 -14.74 -14.09 -22.51
N GLU A 79 -15.71 -14.02 -21.60
CA GLU A 79 -15.76 -12.95 -20.60
C GLU A 79 -14.43 -12.90 -19.83
N GLY A 80 -13.89 -11.70 -19.63
CA GLY A 80 -12.59 -11.51 -18.97
C GLY A 80 -11.38 -11.54 -19.91
N ASN A 81 -11.53 -11.81 -21.21
CA ASN A 81 -10.43 -11.68 -22.17
C ASN A 81 -9.83 -10.26 -22.19
N GLU A 82 -10.61 -9.22 -21.88
CA GLU A 82 -10.13 -7.83 -21.81
C GLU A 82 -9.07 -7.62 -20.73
N ILE A 83 -9.13 -8.38 -19.64
CA ILE A 83 -8.17 -8.30 -18.52
C ILE A 83 -6.81 -8.87 -18.94
N VAL A 84 -6.78 -9.87 -19.83
CA VAL A 84 -5.54 -10.51 -20.30
C VAL A 84 -4.91 -9.65 -21.39
N LEU A 85 -3.80 -8.98 -21.10
CA LEU A 85 -3.06 -8.19 -22.08
C LEU A 85 -2.19 -9.05 -22.99
N LEU A 86 -1.51 -10.02 -22.39
CA LEU A 86 -0.54 -10.90 -23.05
C LEU A 86 -0.77 -12.34 -22.58
N ALA A 87 -0.67 -13.30 -23.48
CA ALA A 87 -0.63 -14.71 -23.17
C ALA A 87 0.26 -15.44 -24.18
N ALA A 88 1.19 -16.26 -23.70
CA ALA A 88 2.12 -16.98 -24.56
C ALA A 88 2.51 -18.33 -23.93
N VAL A 89 2.65 -19.35 -24.77
CA VAL A 89 3.17 -20.67 -24.38
C VAL A 89 4.68 -20.57 -24.24
N LEU A 90 5.20 -21.13 -23.16
CA LEU A 90 6.62 -21.20 -22.86
C LEU A 90 7.16 -22.61 -23.06
N ASP A 91 8.35 -22.67 -23.66
CA ASP A 91 9.30 -23.78 -23.56
C ASP A 91 10.45 -23.32 -22.66
N GLU A 92 10.50 -23.85 -21.43
CA GLU A 92 11.33 -23.35 -20.34
C GLU A 92 11.13 -21.84 -20.10
N ASN A 93 12.06 -21.00 -20.58
CA ASN A 93 11.99 -19.54 -20.50
C ASN A 93 11.80 -18.86 -21.86
N ARG A 94 11.60 -19.63 -22.92
CA ARG A 94 11.45 -19.14 -24.29
C ARG A 94 10.00 -19.14 -24.71
N ILE A 95 9.57 -18.09 -25.39
CA ILE A 95 8.23 -18.03 -26.00
C ILE A 95 8.19 -18.99 -27.18
N GLU A 96 7.40 -20.05 -27.08
CA GLU A 96 7.16 -21.01 -28.15
C GLU A 96 6.07 -20.50 -29.11
N THR A 97 4.96 -20.02 -28.57
CA THR A 97 3.80 -19.59 -29.36
C THR A 97 3.07 -18.47 -28.64
N VAL A 98 2.64 -17.45 -29.39
CA VAL A 98 1.90 -16.31 -28.83
C VAL A 98 0.41 -16.56 -28.98
N LEU A 99 -0.31 -16.60 -27.86
CA LEU A 99 -1.76 -16.78 -27.84
C LEU A 99 -2.49 -15.43 -27.95
N LYS A 100 -1.92 -14.40 -27.33
CA LYS A 100 -2.45 -13.04 -27.34
C LYS A 100 -1.33 -12.03 -27.07
N GLY A 101 -1.40 -10.88 -27.74
CA GLY A 101 -0.55 -9.74 -27.47
C GLY A 101 0.59 -9.56 -28.48
N TRP A 102 1.67 -8.92 -28.03
CA TRP A 102 2.74 -8.40 -28.91
C TRP A 102 4.13 -8.97 -28.64
N LEU A 103 4.26 -9.94 -27.72
CA LEU A 103 5.54 -10.59 -27.49
C LEU A 103 5.97 -11.40 -28.73
N PRO A 104 7.23 -11.34 -29.16
CA PRO A 104 7.69 -12.11 -30.32
C PRO A 104 7.97 -13.57 -29.96
N GLU A 105 7.62 -14.47 -30.87
CA GLU A 105 8.02 -15.88 -30.76
C GLU A 105 9.54 -16.03 -30.75
N GLY A 106 10.02 -16.96 -29.94
CA GLY A 106 11.43 -17.21 -29.72
C GLY A 106 12.14 -16.26 -28.75
N MET A 107 11.45 -15.24 -28.23
CA MET A 107 11.96 -14.36 -27.18
C MET A 107 12.25 -15.14 -25.91
N ILE A 108 13.37 -14.84 -25.25
CA ILE A 108 13.72 -15.39 -23.94
C ILE A 108 13.26 -14.42 -22.87
N LEU A 109 12.42 -14.89 -21.96
CA LEU A 109 11.95 -14.11 -20.83
C LEU A 109 12.97 -14.19 -19.66
N PRO A 110 13.21 -13.06 -18.98
CA PRO A 110 13.94 -13.03 -17.71
C PRO A 110 13.32 -13.93 -16.64
N HIS A 111 14.15 -14.64 -15.86
CA HIS A 111 13.67 -15.63 -14.89
C HIS A 111 12.74 -15.04 -13.82
N ASN A 112 12.95 -13.80 -13.41
CA ASN A 112 12.11 -13.08 -12.43
C ASN A 112 10.67 -12.85 -12.92
N LEU A 113 10.38 -12.97 -14.22
CA LEU A 113 9.03 -12.88 -14.78
C LEU A 113 8.31 -14.23 -14.82
N ILE A 114 9.07 -15.32 -14.72
CA ILE A 114 8.63 -16.70 -14.93
C ILE A 114 8.52 -17.43 -13.58
N GLU A 115 8.92 -16.78 -12.48
CA GLU A 115 8.70 -17.29 -11.13
C GLU A 115 7.24 -17.72 -10.93
N HIS A 116 7.05 -18.87 -10.27
CA HIS A 116 5.71 -19.42 -10.08
C HIS A 116 4.83 -18.49 -9.24
N GLY A 117 3.61 -18.27 -9.75
CA GLY A 117 2.60 -17.45 -9.11
C GLY A 117 2.43 -16.08 -9.74
N TRP A 118 1.31 -15.45 -9.41
CA TRP A 118 0.99 -14.10 -9.87
C TRP A 118 1.73 -13.06 -9.04
N ARG A 119 2.41 -12.13 -9.71
CA ARG A 119 3.16 -11.07 -9.04
C ARG A 119 3.16 -9.79 -9.87
N VAL A 120 3.01 -8.66 -9.18
CA VAL A 120 3.26 -7.35 -9.78
C VAL A 120 4.76 -7.16 -9.85
N ASN A 121 5.27 -6.96 -11.06
CA ASN A 121 6.70 -6.85 -11.31
C ASN A 121 7.03 -5.60 -12.13
N ASP A 122 8.28 -5.52 -12.58
CA ASP A 122 8.80 -4.37 -13.31
C ASP A 122 8.37 -4.37 -14.79
N LEU A 123 7.48 -5.28 -15.23
CA LEU A 123 6.82 -5.15 -16.52
C LEU A 123 5.89 -3.96 -16.47
N LEU A 124 6.13 -3.03 -17.40
CA LEU A 124 5.33 -1.83 -17.55
C LEU A 124 4.48 -1.92 -18.81
N ASP A 125 3.27 -1.39 -18.75
CA ASP A 125 2.48 -1.14 -19.94
C ASP A 125 3.02 0.08 -20.72
N GLN A 126 2.35 0.39 -21.84
CA GLN A 126 2.69 1.55 -22.68
C GLN A 126 2.59 2.91 -21.96
N LEU A 127 1.93 2.97 -20.80
CA LEU A 127 1.77 4.16 -19.97
C LEU A 127 2.73 4.16 -18.77
N GLY A 128 3.62 3.16 -18.66
CA GLY A 128 4.55 3.03 -17.54
C GLY A 128 3.94 2.46 -16.27
N ARG A 129 2.75 1.84 -16.33
CA ARG A 129 2.05 1.24 -15.19
C ARG A 129 2.55 -0.18 -14.96
N ASN A 130 2.83 -0.54 -13.70
CA ASN A 130 3.21 -1.90 -13.34
C ASN A 130 2.09 -2.91 -13.66
N LEU A 131 2.47 -4.02 -14.27
CA LEU A 131 1.58 -5.09 -14.66
C LEU A 131 1.70 -6.29 -13.73
N LEU A 132 0.60 -7.04 -13.62
CA LEU A 132 0.60 -8.34 -12.96
C LEU A 132 0.95 -9.40 -13.99
N SER A 133 2.02 -10.15 -13.77
CA SER A 133 2.30 -11.33 -14.59
C SER A 133 2.43 -12.59 -13.77
N GLY A 134 2.32 -13.73 -14.45
CA GLY A 134 2.49 -15.02 -13.84
C GLY A 134 2.59 -16.12 -14.88
N VAL A 135 3.05 -17.28 -14.43
CA VAL A 135 3.07 -18.50 -15.23
C VAL A 135 2.12 -19.50 -14.62
N MET A 136 1.24 -20.05 -15.46
CA MET A 136 0.32 -21.12 -15.08
C MET A 136 0.43 -22.30 -16.03
N THR A 137 0.12 -23.49 -15.54
CA THR A 137 0.09 -24.70 -16.37
C THR A 137 -1.33 -24.98 -16.83
N VAL A 138 -1.52 -25.10 -18.15
CA VAL A 138 -2.81 -25.46 -18.77
C VAL A 138 -2.56 -26.62 -19.73
N ASP A 139 -3.24 -27.74 -19.53
CA ASP A 139 -3.12 -28.95 -20.36
C ASP A 139 -1.67 -29.42 -20.58
N GLY A 140 -0.85 -29.32 -19.53
CA GLY A 140 0.57 -29.69 -19.55
C GLY A 140 1.51 -28.67 -20.18
N LYS A 141 1.00 -27.54 -20.69
CA LYS A 141 1.80 -26.44 -21.23
C LYS A 141 1.98 -25.32 -20.21
N SER A 142 3.18 -24.75 -20.14
CA SER A 142 3.45 -23.55 -19.35
C SER A 142 2.99 -22.32 -20.13
N ILE A 143 2.10 -21.52 -19.55
CA ILE A 143 1.58 -20.30 -20.18
C ILE A 143 1.97 -19.11 -19.33
N PHE A 144 2.77 -18.22 -19.91
CA PHE A 144 3.02 -16.89 -19.38
C PHE A 144 1.86 -15.98 -19.73
N ALA A 145 1.34 -15.25 -18.75
CA ALA A 145 0.26 -14.30 -18.94
C ALA A 145 0.50 -13.01 -18.17
N VAL A 146 -0.03 -11.92 -18.72
CA VAL A 146 -0.01 -10.59 -18.12
C VAL A 146 -1.43 -10.06 -18.06
N LEU A 147 -1.84 -9.62 -16.87
CA LEU A 147 -3.16 -9.07 -16.58
C LEU A 147 -3.06 -7.56 -16.30
N ASP A 148 -4.00 -6.79 -16.85
CA ASP A 148 -4.24 -5.41 -16.44
C ASP A 148 -5.19 -5.44 -15.23
N LEU A 149 -4.67 -5.17 -14.04
CA LEU A 149 -5.49 -5.08 -12.84
C LEU A 149 -6.17 -3.72 -12.78
N ASP A 150 -7.49 -3.73 -12.65
CA ASP A 150 -8.26 -2.51 -12.43
C ASP A 150 -8.35 -2.20 -10.94
N PHE A 151 -7.65 -1.14 -10.53
CA PHE A 151 -7.68 -0.61 -9.17
C PHE A 151 -8.73 0.50 -8.98
N SER A 152 -9.47 0.90 -10.03
CA SER A 152 -10.47 1.97 -9.95
C SER A 152 -11.56 1.69 -8.92
N HIS A 153 -11.90 0.42 -8.72
CA HIS A 153 -12.82 -0.02 -7.67
C HIS A 153 -12.34 0.28 -6.25
N LEU A 154 -11.04 0.54 -6.06
CA LEU A 154 -10.47 0.96 -4.78
C LEU A 154 -10.54 2.47 -4.56
N ASP A 155 -10.78 3.28 -5.60
CA ASP A 155 -10.75 4.75 -5.50
C ASP A 155 -11.77 5.29 -4.49
N GLY A 156 -12.92 4.62 -4.34
CA GLY A 156 -13.94 4.94 -3.35
C GLY A 156 -13.55 4.62 -1.90
N MET A 157 -12.41 3.95 -1.67
CA MET A 157 -11.93 3.58 -0.35
C MET A 157 -11.00 4.65 0.26
N GLY A 158 -10.56 5.65 -0.52
CA GLY A 158 -9.78 6.77 0.02
C GLY A 158 -10.53 7.48 1.14
N THR A 159 -9.80 7.94 2.17
CA THR A 159 -10.39 8.76 3.24
C THR A 159 -9.68 10.12 3.32
N PRO A 160 -10.29 11.14 3.94
CA PRO A 160 -9.63 12.43 4.17
C PRO A 160 -8.42 12.33 5.12
N LYS A 161 -8.47 11.38 6.06
CA LYS A 161 -7.48 11.24 7.14
C LYS A 161 -6.32 10.30 6.80
N ILE A 162 -6.58 9.31 5.95
CA ILE A 162 -5.65 8.22 5.62
C ILE A 162 -5.34 8.25 4.14
N LEU A 163 -4.05 8.18 3.79
CA LEU A 163 -3.64 7.93 2.43
C LEU A 163 -3.17 6.47 2.28
N PRO A 164 -4.05 5.57 1.80
CA PRO A 164 -3.64 4.21 1.46
C PRO A 164 -2.88 4.21 0.12
N VAL A 165 -1.79 3.47 0.08
CA VAL A 165 -0.91 3.36 -1.08
C VAL A 165 -0.57 1.90 -1.29
N LEU A 166 -0.77 1.41 -2.52
CA LEU A 166 -0.25 0.12 -2.94
C LEU A 166 1.04 0.35 -3.73
N SER A 167 2.11 -0.30 -3.31
CA SER A 167 3.42 -0.22 -3.97
C SER A 167 4.02 -1.60 -4.20
N THR A 168 4.92 -1.70 -5.16
CA THR A 168 5.80 -2.87 -5.31
C THR A 168 6.83 -2.92 -4.17
N PRO A 169 7.55 -4.05 -3.97
CA PRO A 169 8.64 -4.12 -2.99
C PRO A 169 9.83 -3.22 -3.33
N THR A 170 9.89 -2.76 -4.59
CA THR A 170 10.89 -1.78 -5.04
C THR A 170 10.49 -0.34 -4.71
N GLY A 171 9.25 -0.11 -4.26
CA GLY A 171 8.71 1.20 -3.88
C GLY A 171 8.00 1.94 -5.01
N ALA A 172 7.81 1.30 -6.17
CA ALA A 172 7.02 1.86 -7.26
C ALA A 172 5.54 1.83 -6.88
N ILE A 173 4.84 2.94 -7.11
CA ILE A 173 3.45 3.08 -6.70
C ILE A 173 2.54 2.57 -7.81
N VAL A 174 1.67 1.63 -7.43
CA VAL A 174 0.69 1.01 -8.32
C VAL A 174 -0.66 1.69 -8.17
N TRP A 175 -1.01 2.11 -6.94
CA TRP A 175 -2.28 2.79 -6.67
C TRP A 175 -2.19 3.69 -5.44
N VAL A 176 -2.99 4.77 -5.43
CA VAL A 176 -3.09 5.72 -4.30
C VAL A 176 -4.54 6.15 -4.12
N GLY A 177 -5.12 5.85 -2.96
CA GLY A 177 -6.48 6.25 -2.58
C GLY A 177 -6.58 7.69 -2.11
N ALA A 178 -6.20 8.61 -2.99
CA ALA A 178 -6.20 10.04 -2.71
C ALA A 178 -7.62 10.57 -2.53
N SER A 179 -7.83 11.38 -1.50
CA SER A 179 -9.02 12.22 -1.33
C SER A 179 -8.63 13.69 -1.52
N GLY A 180 -9.62 14.59 -1.60
CA GLY A 180 -9.36 16.02 -1.78
C GLY A 180 -8.40 16.62 -0.75
N GLU A 181 -8.44 16.15 0.50
CA GLU A 181 -7.55 16.61 1.59
C GLU A 181 -6.13 16.04 1.50
N THR A 182 -5.96 14.85 0.91
CA THR A 182 -4.65 14.19 0.78
C THR A 182 -4.03 14.35 -0.62
N ALA A 183 -4.64 15.15 -1.50
CA ALA A 183 -4.22 15.32 -2.90
C ALA A 183 -2.76 15.79 -3.05
N GLY A 184 -2.27 16.67 -2.17
CA GLY A 184 -0.89 17.14 -2.18
C GLY A 184 0.12 16.03 -1.88
N LEU A 185 -0.14 15.25 -0.81
CA LEU A 185 0.68 14.09 -0.45
C LEU A 185 0.61 12.99 -1.52
N ALA A 186 -0.59 12.74 -2.06
CA ALA A 186 -0.79 11.77 -3.13
C ALA A 186 -0.04 12.14 -4.42
N SER A 187 -0.10 13.40 -4.84
CA SER A 187 0.64 13.91 -6.01
C SER A 187 2.14 13.73 -5.83
N HIS A 188 2.64 14.01 -4.63
CA HIS A 188 4.05 13.82 -4.30
C HIS A 188 4.47 12.35 -4.37
N LEU A 189 3.72 11.47 -3.70
CA LEU A 189 4.00 10.04 -3.71
C LEU A 189 3.98 9.50 -5.14
N ARG A 190 2.98 9.86 -5.95
CA ARG A 190 2.93 9.47 -7.39
C ARG A 190 4.16 9.92 -8.18
N GLY A 191 4.73 11.09 -7.86
CA GLY A 191 5.89 11.62 -8.58
C GLY A 191 7.25 11.09 -8.13
N ARG A 192 7.38 10.61 -6.89
CA ARG A 192 8.69 10.23 -6.29
C ARG A 192 8.73 8.85 -5.66
N GLY A 193 7.62 8.15 -5.58
CA GLY A 193 7.49 6.90 -4.84
C GLY A 193 7.53 7.10 -3.31
N LEU A 194 7.36 6.00 -2.58
CA LEU A 194 7.63 5.94 -1.15
C LEU A 194 9.09 5.52 -0.94
N VAL A 195 9.97 6.47 -0.61
CA VAL A 195 11.41 6.21 -0.40
C VAL A 195 11.71 5.67 1.02
N ALA A 196 10.70 5.54 1.88
CA ALA A 196 10.87 5.10 3.25
C ALA A 196 10.97 3.56 3.36
N LYS A 197 12.15 3.01 3.07
CA LYS A 197 12.51 1.64 3.47
C LYS A 197 12.99 1.64 4.92
N LYS A 198 12.09 1.72 5.90
CA LYS A 198 12.42 1.25 7.24
C LYS A 198 11.77 -0.10 7.42
N HIS A 199 12.60 -1.13 7.62
CA HIS A 199 12.17 -2.43 8.14
C HIS A 199 11.73 -2.22 9.61
N GLY A 200 10.60 -1.55 9.81
CA GLY A 200 9.88 -1.66 11.07
C GLY A 200 9.31 -3.07 11.19
N ASP A 201 8.97 -3.49 12.40
CA ASP A 201 8.16 -4.67 12.58
C ASP A 201 6.86 -4.48 11.77
N ARG A 202 6.48 -5.47 10.96
CA ARG A 202 5.29 -5.37 10.08
C ARG A 202 4.07 -4.90 10.89
N GLY A 203 3.32 -3.94 10.34
CA GLY A 203 2.16 -3.35 11.01
C GLY A 203 2.47 -2.35 12.13
N SER A 204 3.74 -2.04 12.40
CA SER A 204 4.11 -1.00 13.36
C SER A 204 4.04 0.41 12.75
N TRP A 205 3.55 1.36 13.54
CA TRP A 205 3.50 2.76 13.19
C TRP A 205 4.86 3.41 13.38
N SER A 206 5.39 4.01 12.32
CA SER A 206 6.67 4.70 12.33
C SER A 206 6.52 6.16 11.90
N LEU A 207 7.31 7.04 12.50
CA LEU A 207 7.40 8.43 12.08
C LEU A 207 8.54 8.57 11.07
N ILE A 208 8.23 9.11 9.90
CA ILE A 208 9.18 9.34 8.82
C ILE A 208 9.12 10.80 8.38
N ASP A 209 10.24 11.32 7.89
CA ASP A 209 10.25 12.63 7.26
C ASP A 209 9.77 12.48 5.81
N SER A 210 8.77 13.27 5.42
CA SER A 210 8.45 13.42 4.00
C SER A 210 9.40 14.43 3.36
N HIS A 211 9.60 14.31 2.05
CA HIS A 211 10.39 15.28 1.28
C HIS A 211 9.75 16.68 1.23
N TYR A 212 8.51 16.84 1.69
CA TYR A 212 7.84 18.14 1.83
C TYR A 212 8.21 18.85 3.15
N GLY A 213 9.08 18.25 3.97
CA GLY A 213 9.45 18.74 5.30
C GLY A 213 8.38 18.46 6.36
N GLU A 214 7.25 17.89 5.97
CA GLU A 214 6.21 17.44 6.90
C GLU A 214 6.51 16.03 7.39
N ARG A 215 6.33 15.79 8.69
CA ARG A 215 6.45 14.44 9.25
C ARG A 215 5.22 13.61 8.91
N VAL A 216 5.44 12.38 8.48
CA VAL A 216 4.39 11.42 8.13
C VAL A 216 4.46 10.25 9.08
N VAL A 217 3.31 9.81 9.60
CA VAL A 217 3.18 8.53 10.27
C VAL A 217 2.89 7.48 9.20
N LEU A 218 3.60 6.36 9.21
CA LEU A 218 3.54 5.31 8.20
C LEU A 218 3.43 3.95 8.88
N SER A 219 2.47 3.14 8.42
CA SER A 219 2.45 1.68 8.66
C SER A 219 2.56 0.97 7.32
N GLN A 220 3.27 -0.16 7.28
CA GLN A 220 3.45 -0.98 6.10
C GLN A 220 3.15 -2.44 6.38
N GLU A 221 2.38 -3.05 5.49
CA GLU A 221 1.98 -4.45 5.58
C GLU A 221 2.09 -5.14 4.21
N PRO A 222 2.51 -6.41 4.16
CA PRO A 222 2.46 -7.19 2.93
C PRO A 222 1.03 -7.29 2.41
N PHE A 223 0.87 -7.20 1.10
CA PHE A 223 -0.40 -7.34 0.40
C PHE A 223 -0.32 -8.42 -0.69
N LEU A 224 -1.44 -8.71 -1.37
CA LEU A 224 -1.47 -9.74 -2.39
C LEU A 224 -0.53 -9.45 -3.57
N TYR A 225 -0.12 -10.52 -4.26
CA TYR A 225 0.61 -10.44 -5.53
C TYR A 225 1.95 -9.70 -5.44
N GLY A 226 2.59 -9.78 -4.28
CA GLY A 226 3.87 -9.12 -4.02
C GLY A 226 3.76 -7.61 -3.85
N LEU A 227 2.56 -7.06 -3.69
CA LEU A 227 2.36 -5.66 -3.33
C LEU A 227 2.57 -5.45 -1.82
N GLU A 228 2.78 -4.19 -1.46
CA GLU A 228 2.81 -3.70 -0.08
C GLU A 228 1.74 -2.63 0.09
N LEU A 229 0.96 -2.73 1.16
CA LEU A 229 0.03 -1.70 1.59
C LEU A 229 0.75 -0.78 2.56
N SER A 230 0.83 0.50 2.18
CA SER A 230 1.34 1.56 3.02
C SER A 230 0.19 2.48 3.42
N LEU A 231 0.03 2.70 4.72
CA LEU A 231 -0.92 3.66 5.27
C LEU A 231 -0.15 4.90 5.73
N ALA A 232 -0.31 6.02 5.02
CA ALA A 232 0.43 7.25 5.28
C ALA A 232 -0.46 8.39 5.82
N TYR A 233 0.05 9.14 6.80
CA TYR A 233 -0.68 10.18 7.52
C TYR A 233 0.19 11.40 7.76
N PRO A 234 -0.24 12.62 7.39
CA PRO A 234 0.40 13.84 7.88
C PRO A 234 0.32 13.89 9.41
N LEU A 235 1.47 14.04 10.09
CA LEU A 235 1.51 14.13 11.56
C LEU A 235 0.65 15.29 12.06
N THR A 236 0.61 16.40 11.31
CA THR A 236 -0.20 17.57 11.64
C THR A 236 -1.69 17.25 11.67
N ALA A 237 -2.17 16.45 10.71
CA ALA A 237 -3.56 16.02 10.65
C ALA A 237 -3.91 15.09 11.82
N LEU A 238 -3.02 14.13 12.13
CA LEU A 238 -3.18 13.22 13.28
C LEU A 238 -3.20 13.96 14.63
N LEU A 239 -2.32 14.95 14.81
CA LEU A 239 -2.30 15.76 16.02
C LEU A 239 -3.53 16.66 16.11
N ARG A 240 -3.99 17.24 14.99
CA ARG A 240 -5.21 18.04 14.96
C ARG A 240 -6.44 17.21 15.35
N SER A 241 -6.58 15.99 14.84
CA SER A 241 -7.70 15.10 15.23
C SER A 241 -7.61 14.62 16.67
N ALA A 242 -6.42 14.59 17.26
CA ALA A 242 -6.28 14.28 18.69
C ALA A 242 -6.60 15.48 19.59
N LEU A 243 -6.40 16.71 19.10
CA LEU A 243 -6.60 17.93 19.88
C LEU A 243 -8.03 18.50 19.79
N TYR A 244 -8.76 18.21 18.71
CA TYR A 244 -10.14 18.67 18.46
C TYR A 244 -11.10 17.50 18.31
#